data_AF-A0A1F3TWG3-F1
#
_entry.id   AF-A0A1F3TWG3-F1
#
_cell.length_a   1.000
_cell.length_b   1.000
_cell.length_c   1.000
_cell.angle_alpha   90.00
_cell.angle_beta   90.00
_cell.angle_gamma   90.00
#
_symmetry.space_group_name_H-M   'P 1'
#
loop_
_entity.id
_entity.type
_entity.pdbx_description
1 polymer ?
#
loop_
_entity_poly.entity_id
_entity_poly.type
_entity_poly.pdbx_seq_one_letter_code
_entity_poly.pdbx_strand_id
1 'polypeptide(L)'
;MNRVFATILMLITNSAGAEYRVFQIQITDSKTQNVRQVQSTLDPEQFQMVYPIGINEYVTYVQTWRCQGNTNHHKPYCQSPELNR
;
A
#
# COMPACT_ATOMS: atom_id res chain seq x y z
N MET A 1 -6.93 29.74 -36.77
CA MET A 1 -6.22 29.95 -35.50
C MET A 1 -6.85 29.25 -34.29
N ASN A 2 -8.11 28.77 -34.35
CA ASN A 2 -8.79 28.12 -33.21
C ASN A 2 -8.48 26.63 -32.98
N ARG A 3 -7.98 25.89 -33.98
CA ARG A 3 -7.78 24.42 -33.87
C ARG A 3 -6.47 24.04 -33.17
N VAL A 4 -5.41 24.82 -33.39
CA VAL A 4 -4.07 24.61 -32.79
C VAL A 4 -4.11 24.83 -31.28
N PHE A 5 -4.91 25.80 -30.82
CA PHE A 5 -5.06 26.12 -29.40
C PHE A 5 -5.70 24.97 -28.62
N ALA A 6 -6.68 24.27 -29.22
CA ALA A 6 -7.31 23.09 -28.62
C ALA A 6 -6.35 21.89 -28.53
N THR A 7 -5.44 21.73 -29.49
CA THR A 7 -4.44 20.64 -29.48
C THR A 7 -3.35 20.86 -28.41
N ILE A 8 -2.95 22.12 -28.18
CA ILE A 8 -1.98 22.47 -27.14
C ILE A 8 -2.56 22.28 -25.74
N LEU A 9 -3.86 22.57 -25.55
CA LEU A 9 -4.54 22.42 -24.27
C LEU A 9 -4.68 20.95 -23.80
N MET A 10 -4.70 19.98 -24.73
CA MET A 10 -4.75 18.54 -24.40
C MET A 10 -3.42 17.95 -23.89
N LEU A 11 -2.29 18.62 -24.13
CA LEU A 11 -0.96 18.08 -23.77
C LEU A 11 -0.57 18.34 -22.30
N ILE A 12 -1.38 19.11 -21.55
CA ILE A 12 -1.07 19.56 -20.19
C ILE A 12 -1.68 18.63 -19.11
N THR A 13 -2.32 17.51 -19.47
CA THR A 13 -3.13 16.70 -18.55
C THR A 13 -2.40 15.53 -17.87
N ASN A 14 -1.07 15.50 -17.82
CA ASN A 14 -0.33 14.30 -17.37
C ASN A 14 0.50 14.48 -16.10
N SER A 15 -0.17 14.60 -14.95
CA SER A 15 0.45 14.25 -13.66
C SER A 15 -0.59 13.77 -12.64
N ALA A 16 -1.37 12.74 -13.00
CA ALA A 16 -2.00 11.91 -11.98
C ALA A 16 -0.88 11.15 -11.25
N GLY A 17 -0.45 11.66 -10.09
CA GLY A 17 0.45 10.94 -9.20
C GLY A 17 -0.25 9.65 -8.77
N ALA A 18 0.40 8.50 -8.98
CA ALA A 18 -0.11 7.27 -8.40
C ALA A 18 -0.14 7.43 -6.87
N GLU A 19 -1.20 6.98 -6.23
CA GLU A 19 -1.25 6.84 -4.78
C GLU A 19 -1.37 5.36 -4.47
N TYR A 20 -0.71 4.92 -3.40
CA TYR A 20 -0.88 3.57 -2.87
C TYR A 20 -1.04 3.63 -1.36
N ARG A 21 -1.53 2.54 -0.79
CA ARG A 21 -1.71 2.40 0.66
C ARG A 21 -0.75 1.35 1.18
N VAL A 22 -0.15 1.61 2.33
CA VAL A 22 0.64 0.64 3.08
C VAL A 22 -0.13 0.23 4.31
N PHE A 23 -0.08 -1.05 4.62
CA PHE A 23 -0.64 -1.68 5.80
C PHE A 23 0.50 -2.26 6.63
N GLN A 24 0.56 -1.90 7.91
CA GLN A 24 1.32 -2.66 8.90
C GLN A 24 0.44 -3.83 9.33
N ILE A 25 0.66 -4.98 8.70
CA ILE A 25 -0.05 -6.22 8.97
C ILE A 25 0.55 -6.88 10.21
N GLN A 26 -0.32 -7.37 11.09
CA GLN A 26 0.02 -8.22 12.22
C GLN A 26 -0.51 -9.62 11.96
N ILE A 27 0.35 -10.61 12.11
CA ILE A 27 0.00 -12.03 12.01
C ILE A 27 0.21 -12.62 13.39
N THR A 28 -0.87 -13.16 13.95
CA THR A 28 -0.87 -13.75 15.30
C THR A 28 -1.18 -15.23 15.20
N ASP A 29 -0.34 -16.07 15.78
CA ASP A 29 -0.63 -17.49 15.98
C ASP A 29 -1.44 -17.69 17.26
N SER A 30 -2.68 -18.13 17.13
CA SER A 30 -3.59 -18.38 18.26
C SER A 30 -3.10 -19.47 19.22
N LYS A 31 -2.28 -20.42 18.74
CA LYS A 31 -1.76 -21.53 19.55
C LYS A 31 -0.53 -21.13 20.36
N THR A 32 0.42 -20.46 19.72
CA THR A 32 1.70 -20.10 20.35
C THR A 32 1.71 -18.70 20.94
N GLN A 33 0.70 -17.87 20.62
CA GLN A 33 0.65 -16.44 20.92
C GLN A 33 1.82 -15.66 20.30
N ASN A 34 2.53 -16.25 19.33
CA ASN A 34 3.57 -15.55 18.59
C ASN A 34 2.96 -14.51 17.68
N VAL A 35 3.59 -13.33 17.68
CA VAL A 35 3.18 -12.19 16.86
C VAL A 35 4.33 -11.79 15.95
N ARG A 36 4.04 -11.64 14.66
CA ARG A 36 4.95 -11.01 13.71
C ARG A 36 4.26 -9.88 12.98
N GLN A 37 5.02 -8.87 12.58
CA GLN A 37 4.51 -7.76 11.79
C GLN A 37 5.23 -7.66 10.46
N VAL A 38 4.48 -7.30 9.42
CA VAL A 38 4.98 -7.15 8.05
C VAL A 38 4.29 -5.97 7.37
N GLN A 39 5.00 -5.30 6.47
CA GLN A 39 4.42 -4.24 5.66
C GLN A 39 3.98 -4.78 4.31
N SER A 40 2.80 -4.35 3.85
CA SER A 40 2.21 -4.79 2.59
C SER A 40 1.40 -3.67 1.95
N THR A 41 1.26 -3.69 0.62
CA THR A 41 0.27 -2.87 -0.10
C THR A 41 -1.10 -3.53 -0.18
N LEU A 42 -1.19 -4.81 0.15
CA LEU A 42 -2.43 -5.57 0.28
C LEU A 42 -3.02 -5.34 1.68
N ASP A 43 -4.33 -5.09 1.74
CA ASP A 43 -5.05 -5.12 3.00
C ASP A 43 -5.06 -6.54 3.61
N PRO A 44 -5.46 -6.73 4.88
CA PRO A 44 -5.40 -8.04 5.52
C PRO A 44 -6.16 -9.16 4.80
N GLU A 45 -7.29 -8.85 4.16
CA GLU A 45 -8.09 -9.84 3.44
C GLU A 45 -7.37 -10.24 2.16
N GLN A 46 -6.92 -9.25 1.38
CA GLN A 46 -6.12 -9.48 0.18
C GLN A 46 -4.80 -10.20 0.48
N PHE A 47 -4.15 -9.87 1.60
CA PHE A 47 -2.90 -10.50 2.03
C PHE A 47 -3.09 -12.00 2.25
N GLN A 48 -4.20 -12.39 2.90
CA GLN A 48 -4.56 -13.79 3.14
C GLN A 48 -4.86 -14.57 1.84
N MET A 49 -5.31 -13.88 0.80
CA MET A 49 -5.57 -14.50 -0.52
C MET A 49 -4.28 -14.76 -1.31
N VAL A 50 -3.24 -13.95 -1.09
CA VAL A 50 -1.99 -14.01 -1.87
C VAL A 50 -0.88 -14.76 -1.14
N TYR A 51 -0.78 -14.60 0.17
CA TYR A 51 0.28 -15.21 0.98
C TYR A 51 -0.29 -16.36 1.82
N PRO A 52 0.42 -17.51 1.88
CA PRO A 52 -0.02 -18.61 2.73
C PRO A 52 0.07 -18.21 4.21
N ILE A 53 -1.01 -18.45 4.94
CA ILE A 53 -1.14 -18.22 6.38
C ILE A 53 -1.32 -19.57 7.07
N GLY A 54 -0.74 -19.75 8.25
CA GLY A 54 -0.90 -20.97 9.03
C GLY A 54 -2.35 -21.20 9.49
N ILE A 55 -2.75 -22.45 9.69
CA ILE A 55 -4.13 -22.81 10.09
C ILE A 55 -4.59 -22.18 11.42
N ASN A 56 -3.65 -21.91 12.33
CA ASN A 56 -3.92 -21.27 13.62
C ASN A 56 -3.58 -19.78 13.61
N GLU A 57 -3.14 -19.25 12.46
CA GLU A 57 -2.76 -17.86 12.32
C GLU A 57 -3.93 -17.04 11.81
N TYR A 58 -4.06 -15.82 12.32
CA TYR A 58 -5.00 -14.84 11.82
C TYR A 58 -4.30 -13.52 11.54
N VAL A 59 -4.82 -12.79 10.56
CA VAL A 59 -4.21 -11.58 10.01
C VAL A 59 -5.07 -10.37 10.34
N THR A 60 -4.47 -9.36 10.96
CA THR A 60 -5.08 -8.05 11.21
C THR A 60 -4.14 -6.94 10.75
N TYR A 61 -4.56 -5.67 10.82
CA TYR A 61 -3.66 -4.53 10.64
C TYR A 61 -3.59 -3.71 11.93
N VAL A 62 -2.42 -3.12 12.18
CA VAL A 62 -2.18 -2.23 13.32
C VAL A 62 -2.34 -0.77 12.89
N GLN A 63 -1.83 -0.43 11.71
CA GLN A 63 -1.88 0.92 11.16
C GLN A 63 -1.89 0.86 9.63
N THR A 64 -2.36 1.95 9.01
CA THR A 64 -2.31 2.12 7.56
C THR A 64 -2.10 3.59 7.22
N TRP A 65 -1.32 3.84 6.16
CA TRP A 65 -1.08 5.19 5.67
C TRP A 65 -1.07 5.22 4.15
N ARG A 66 -1.34 6.41 3.61
CA ARG A 66 -1.28 6.67 2.17
C ARG A 66 0.12 7.13 1.81
N CYS A 67 0.62 6.61 0.70
CA CYS A 67 1.89 6.97 0.11
C CYS A 67 1.65 7.56 -1.29
N GLN A 68 2.39 8.61 -1.59
CA GLN A 68 2.48 9.15 -2.95
C GLN A 68 3.47 8.31 -3.77
N GLY A 69 3.19 8.13 -5.06
CA GLY A 69 4.01 7.35 -5.99
C GLY A 69 3.54 5.91 -6.20
N ASN A 70 4.49 5.01 -6.48
CA ASN A 70 4.22 3.59 -6.75
C ASN A 70 5.25 2.68 -6.07
N THR A 71 4.90 1.40 -5.92
CA THR A 71 5.77 0.34 -5.39
C THR A 71 6.42 -0.52 -6.49
N ASN A 72 6.31 -0.10 -7.75
CA ASN A 72 6.96 -0.77 -8.88
C ASN A 72 8.48 -0.85 -8.68
N HIS A 73 9.11 -1.86 -9.30
CA HIS A 73 10.56 -2.11 -9.21
C HIS A 73 11.08 -2.34 -7.77
N HIS A 74 10.24 -2.91 -6.88
CA HIS A 74 10.63 -3.21 -5.50
C HIS A 74 11.11 -1.99 -4.71
N LYS A 75 10.56 -0.80 -5.01
CA LYS A 75 10.84 0.40 -4.23
C LYS A 75 10.42 0.19 -2.76
N PRO A 76 11.20 0.72 -1.80
CA PRO A 76 10.84 0.64 -0.40
C PRO A 76 9.52 1.39 -0.14
N TYR A 77 8.75 0.90 0.83
CA TYR A 77 7.54 1.58 1.28
C TYR A 77 7.86 2.95 1.89
N CYS A 78 6.95 3.90 1.73
CA CYS A 78 7.08 5.18 2.42
C CYS A 78 6.95 5.00 3.94
N GLN A 79 7.61 5.86 4.73
CA GLN A 79 7.59 5.76 6.19
C GLN A 79 6.21 6.03 6.79
N SER A 80 5.89 5.38 7.90
CA SER A 80 4.67 5.68 8.65
C SER A 80 4.73 7.11 9.21
N PRO A 81 3.63 7.88 9.13
CA PRO A 81 3.57 9.23 9.68
C PRO A 81 3.72 9.26 11.22
N GLU A 82 3.45 8.15 11.92
CA GLU A 82 3.55 8.09 13.39
C GLU A 82 4.97 7.91 13.93
N LEU A 83 5.97 7.64 13.08
CA LEU A 83 7.38 7.67 13.50
C LEU A 83 7.87 9.08 13.87
N ASN A 84 7.10 10.13 13.59
CA ASN A 84 7.46 11.53 13.79
C ASN A 84 6.57 12.28 14.81
N ARG A 85 5.77 11.59 15.63
CA ARG A 85 4.91 12.23 16.66
C ARG A 85 5.52 12.11 18.06
#